data_AF-A0A948S3E5-F1
#
_entry.id   AF-A0A948S3E5-F1
#
_cell.length_a   1.000
_cell.length_b   1.000
_cell.length_c   1.000
_cell.angle_alpha   90.00
_cell.angle_beta   90.00
_cell.angle_gamma   90.00
#
_symmetry.space_group_name_H-M   'P 1'
#
loop_
_entity.id
_entity.type
_entity.pdbx_description
1 polymer ?
#
loop_
_entity_poly.entity_id
_entity_poly.type
_entity_poly.pdbx_seq_one_letter_code
_entity_poly.pdbx_strand_id
1 'polypeptide(L)'
;MFKTRLLTTLIILPAFIAALIFLPPLYWHIFVYFAVLFAAWEWADMAHFNKPQALIYIMLFSAIILPIALFEPAWGGLVNLVAIVSAAIFWIIFVPIWLRFQFVIRHKAWLAVLGLFAILPVWFAMVTLHQISQLLLLILLAGVWIADIAAYLVG
;
A
#
# COMPACT_ATOMS: atom_id res chain seq x y z
N MET A 1 14.60 9.02 21.91
CA MET A 1 14.02 8.80 20.57
C MET A 1 14.62 7.60 19.84
N PHE A 2 15.95 7.42 19.79
CA PHE A 2 16.56 6.25 19.13
C PHE A 2 16.19 4.90 19.77
N LYS A 3 16.27 4.79 21.10
CA LYS A 3 15.92 3.55 21.84
C LYS A 3 14.49 3.09 21.58
N THR A 4 13.53 4.03 21.50
CA THR A 4 12.13 3.73 21.21
C THR A 4 11.94 3.23 19.79
N ARG A 5 12.56 3.89 18.79
CA ARG A 5 12.52 3.47 17.38
C ARG A 5 13.14 2.08 17.19
N LEU A 6 14.28 1.82 17.83
CA LEU A 6 14.93 0.51 17.77
C LEU A 6 14.03 -0.60 18.33
N LEU A 7 13.41 -0.36 19.49
CA LEU A 7 12.55 -1.34 20.14
C LEU A 7 11.28 -1.61 19.34
N THR A 8 10.66 -0.58 18.75
CA THR A 8 9.50 -0.76 17.86
C THR A 8 9.85 -1.58 16.63
N THR A 9 10.99 -1.31 15.98
CA THR A 9 11.41 -2.08 14.80
C THR A 9 11.72 -3.53 15.15
N LEU A 10 12.38 -3.75 16.30
CA LEU A 10 12.72 -5.10 16.78
C LEU A 10 11.49 -5.97 17.08
N ILE A 11 10.34 -5.35 17.37
CA ILE A 11 9.08 -6.07 17.62
C ILE A 11 8.25 -6.18 16.34
N ILE A 12 8.02 -5.07 15.65
CA ILE A 12 7.10 -4.99 14.51
C ILE A 12 7.66 -5.78 13.32
N LEU A 13 8.96 -5.68 13.02
CA LEU A 13 9.53 -6.33 11.84
C LEU A 13 9.46 -7.86 11.95
N PRO A 14 9.91 -8.51 13.05
CA PRO A 14 9.73 -9.96 13.20
C PRO A 14 8.26 -10.37 13.24
N ALA A 15 7.39 -9.59 13.88
CA ALA A 15 5.96 -9.87 13.90
C ALA A 15 5.35 -9.83 12.48
N PHE A 16 5.75 -8.86 11.66
CA PHE A 16 5.33 -8.76 10.26
C PHE A 16 5.86 -9.93 9.42
N ILE A 17 7.14 -10.29 9.57
CA ILE A 17 7.73 -11.44 8.87
C ILE A 17 7.04 -12.74 9.28
N ALA A 18 6.75 -12.92 10.58
CA ALA A 18 5.98 -14.05 11.06
C ALA A 18 4.57 -14.07 10.47
N ALA A 19 3.92 -12.90 10.39
CA ALA A 19 2.62 -12.79 9.75
C ALA A 19 2.68 -13.21 8.27
N LEU A 20 3.68 -12.71 7.54
CA LEU A 20 3.90 -13.02 6.13
C LEU A 20 4.12 -14.51 5.87
N ILE A 21 4.93 -15.18 6.70
CA ILE A 21 5.29 -16.59 6.49
C ILE A 21 4.20 -17.54 7.00
N PHE A 22 3.61 -17.25 8.16
CA PHE A 22 2.76 -18.22 8.87
C PHE A 22 1.26 -17.98 8.70
N LEU A 23 0.79 -16.79 8.29
CA LEU A 23 -0.64 -16.58 8.13
C LEU A 23 -1.15 -17.35 6.90
N PRO A 24 -2.24 -18.13 7.04
CA PRO A 24 -2.98 -18.64 5.90
C PRO A 24 -3.46 -17.51 4.98
N PRO A 25 -3.70 -17.77 3.67
CA PRO A 25 -4.04 -16.75 2.70
C PRO A 25 -5.18 -15.83 3.13
N LEU A 26 -6.28 -16.38 3.66
CA LEU A 26 -7.42 -15.59 4.14
C LEU A 26 -7.01 -14.56 5.22
N TYR A 27 -6.25 -14.98 6.22
CA TYR A 27 -5.82 -14.09 7.30
C TYR A 27 -4.81 -13.06 6.81
N TRP A 28 -3.96 -13.43 5.84
CA TRP A 28 -3.07 -12.49 5.18
C TRP A 28 -3.85 -11.41 4.41
N HIS A 29 -4.89 -11.80 3.65
CA HIS A 29 -5.73 -10.85 2.93
C HIS A 29 -6.41 -9.86 3.88
N ILE A 30 -6.95 -10.35 5.01
CA ILE A 30 -7.57 -9.53 6.05
C ILE A 30 -6.54 -8.58 6.66
N PHE A 31 -5.34 -9.08 6.97
CA PHE A 31 -4.26 -8.28 7.52
C PHE A 31 -3.87 -7.12 6.60
N VAL A 32 -3.59 -7.41 5.32
CA VAL A 32 -3.23 -6.40 4.31
C VAL A 32 -4.39 -5.43 4.05
N TYR A 33 -5.63 -5.92 4.06
CA TYR A 33 -6.83 -5.09 3.91
C TYR A 33 -6.87 -3.99 4.98
N PHE A 34 -6.73 -4.34 6.26
CA PHE A 34 -6.71 -3.35 7.33
C PHE A 34 -5.49 -2.43 7.26
N ALA A 35 -4.31 -2.94 6.87
CA ALA A 35 -3.13 -2.11 6.66
C ALA A 35 -3.37 -1.03 5.58
N VAL A 36 -4.05 -1.38 4.50
CA VAL A 36 -4.40 -0.45 3.41
C VAL A 36 -5.46 0.56 3.83
N LEU A 37 -6.47 0.16 4.62
CA LEU A 37 -7.43 1.12 5.19
C LEU A 37 -6.76 2.11 6.14
N PHE A 38 -5.80 1.64 6.94
CA PHE A 38 -5.00 2.50 7.81
C PHE A 38 -4.16 3.49 6.98
N ALA A 39 -3.51 3.02 5.92
CA ALA A 39 -2.79 3.89 4.98
C ALA A 39 -3.71 4.92 4.31
N ALA A 40 -4.94 4.53 3.95
CA ALA A 40 -5.93 5.45 3.39
C ALA A 40 -6.38 6.51 4.42
N TRP A 41 -6.47 6.16 5.69
CA TRP A 41 -6.76 7.10 6.77
C TRP A 41 -5.64 8.13 6.94
N GLU A 42 -4.38 7.69 7.00
CA GLU A 42 -3.20 8.57 7.06
C GLU A 42 -3.13 9.49 5.83
N TRP A 43 -3.41 8.96 4.64
CA TRP A 43 -3.47 9.77 3.42
C TRP A 43 -4.57 10.83 3.47
N ALA A 44 -5.74 10.52 4.04
CA ALA A 44 -6.81 11.48 4.19
C ALA A 44 -6.41 12.64 5.12
N ASP A 45 -5.65 12.36 6.18
CA ASP A 45 -5.10 13.39 7.07
C ASP A 45 -4.08 14.27 6.35
N MET A 46 -3.15 13.66 5.61
CA MET A 46 -2.19 14.37 4.75
C MET A 46 -2.87 15.23 3.69
N ALA A 47 -4.02 14.80 3.17
CA ALA A 47 -4.84 15.53 2.21
C ALA A 47 -5.79 16.56 2.86
N HIS A 48 -5.70 16.74 4.18
CA HIS A 48 -6.52 17.64 5.00
C HIS A 48 -8.03 17.42 4.85
N PHE A 49 -8.46 16.15 4.78
CA PHE A 49 -9.87 15.80 4.71
C PHE A 49 -10.53 16.01 6.08
N ASN A 50 -11.78 16.49 6.08
CA ASN A 50 -12.56 16.48 7.33
C ASN A 50 -13.00 15.06 7.67
N LYS A 51 -13.50 14.83 8.90
CA LYS A 51 -13.88 13.48 9.36
C LYS A 51 -14.86 12.76 8.40
N PRO A 52 -15.94 13.39 7.91
CA PRO A 52 -16.81 12.75 6.91
C PRO A 52 -16.10 12.38 5.61
N GLN A 53 -15.24 13.27 5.07
CA GLN A 53 -14.47 13.01 3.86
C GLN A 53 -13.50 11.84 4.04
N ALA A 54 -12.81 11.76 5.18
CA ALA A 54 -11.92 10.65 5.50
C ALA A 54 -12.68 9.31 5.60
N LEU A 55 -13.85 9.30 6.24
CA LEU A 55 -14.70 8.11 6.32
C LEU A 55 -15.20 7.66 4.95
N ILE A 56 -15.67 8.58 4.10
CA ILE A 56 -16.07 8.27 2.72
C ILE A 56 -14.89 7.71 1.93
N TYR A 57 -13.69 8.28 2.10
CA TYR A 57 -12.49 7.82 1.42
C TYR A 57 -12.09 6.40 1.84
N ILE A 58 -12.12 6.08 3.14
CA ILE A 58 -11.86 4.71 3.62
C ILE A 58 -12.94 3.75 3.12
N MET A 59 -14.21 4.14 3.15
CA MET A 59 -15.31 3.34 2.61
C MET A 59 -15.16 3.08 1.11
N LEU A 60 -14.58 4.02 0.35
CA LEU A 60 -14.27 3.82 -1.07
C LEU A 60 -13.22 2.71 -1.26
N PHE A 61 -12.16 2.67 -0.46
CA PHE A 61 -11.20 1.55 -0.49
C PHE A 61 -11.88 0.22 -0.18
N SER A 62 -12.71 0.18 0.88
CA SER A 62 -13.48 -1.02 1.23
C SER A 62 -14.43 -1.47 0.12
N ALA A 63 -15.13 -0.53 -0.51
CA ALA A 63 -16.07 -0.80 -1.59
C ALA A 63 -15.40 -1.34 -2.85
N ILE A 64 -14.13 -1.01 -3.09
CA ILE A 64 -13.34 -1.57 -4.19
C ILE A 64 -12.78 -2.95 -3.81
N ILE A 65 -12.17 -3.08 -2.63
CA ILE A 65 -11.43 -4.29 -2.25
C ILE A 65 -12.37 -5.46 -1.93
N LEU A 66 -13.44 -5.24 -1.16
CA LEU A 66 -14.28 -6.32 -0.65
C LEU A 66 -14.97 -7.14 -1.77
N PRO A 67 -15.61 -6.53 -2.79
CA PRO A 67 -16.20 -7.31 -3.87
C PRO A 67 -15.15 -8.17 -4.59
N ILE A 68 -13.97 -7.61 -4.84
CA ILE A 68 -12.90 -8.34 -5.52
C ILE A 68 -12.45 -9.53 -4.67
N ALA A 69 -12.20 -9.30 -3.38
CA ALA A 69 -11.79 -10.34 -2.45
C ALA A 69 -12.83 -11.47 -2.30
N LEU A 70 -14.13 -11.18 -2.45
CA LEU A 70 -15.21 -12.16 -2.35
C LEU A 70 -15.49 -12.92 -3.65
N PHE A 71 -15.21 -12.31 -4.81
CA PHE A 71 -15.51 -12.86 -6.14
C PHE A 71 -14.24 -13.23 -6.95
N GLU A 72 -13.11 -13.43 -6.25
CA GLU A 72 -11.76 -13.73 -6.77
C GLU A 72 -11.70 -14.66 -8.03
N PRO A 73 -12.47 -15.75 -8.17
CA PRO A 73 -12.27 -16.69 -9.27
C PRO A 73 -12.60 -16.17 -10.68
N ALA A 74 -13.43 -15.14 -10.83
CA ALA A 74 -13.94 -14.72 -12.15
C ALA A 74 -13.25 -13.48 -12.74
N TRP A 75 -12.66 -12.61 -11.91
CA TRP A 75 -12.15 -11.30 -12.32
C TRP A 75 -10.73 -10.98 -11.83
N GLY A 76 -10.14 -11.85 -11.00
CA GLY A 76 -8.89 -11.57 -10.29
C GLY A 76 -7.71 -11.21 -11.21
N GLY A 77 -7.54 -11.91 -12.33
CA GLY A 77 -6.39 -11.71 -13.22
C GLY A 77 -6.37 -10.33 -13.91
N LEU A 78 -7.47 -9.95 -14.56
CA LEU A 78 -7.52 -8.68 -15.32
C LEU A 78 -7.52 -7.47 -14.39
N VAL A 79 -8.28 -7.52 -13.29
CA VAL A 79 -8.37 -6.39 -12.35
C VAL A 79 -7.01 -6.14 -11.69
N ASN A 80 -6.31 -7.21 -11.30
CA ASN A 80 -4.96 -7.11 -10.76
C ASN A 80 -3.96 -6.56 -11.78
N LEU A 81 -4.00 -7.04 -13.03
CA LEU A 81 -3.15 -6.50 -14.09
C LEU A 81 -3.38 -5.00 -14.30
N VAL A 82 -4.64 -4.56 -14.36
CA VAL A 82 -4.99 -3.13 -14.50
C VAL A 82 -4.49 -2.33 -13.30
N ALA A 83 -4.65 -2.84 -12.07
CA ALA A 83 -4.15 -2.18 -10.86
C ALA A 83 -2.62 -2.04 -10.89
N ILE A 84 -1.88 -3.10 -11.21
CA ILE A 84 -0.41 -3.08 -11.25
C ILE A 84 0.10 -2.18 -12.38
N VAL A 85 -0.45 -2.28 -13.60
CA VAL A 85 0.00 -1.48 -14.75
C VAL A 85 -0.29 0.00 -14.52
N SER A 86 -1.47 0.33 -13.98
CA SER A 86 -1.78 1.73 -13.66
C SER A 86 -0.87 2.29 -12.56
N ALA A 87 -0.53 1.50 -11.54
CA ALA A 87 0.47 1.85 -10.54
C ALA A 87 1.85 2.09 -11.14
N ALA A 88 2.28 1.21 -12.06
CA ALA A 88 3.57 1.33 -12.73
C ALA A 88 3.65 2.61 -13.56
N ILE A 89 2.59 2.92 -14.32
CA ILE A 89 2.49 4.18 -15.08
C ILE A 89 2.54 5.38 -14.12
N PHE A 90 1.79 5.32 -13.03
CA PHE A 90 1.77 6.38 -12.01
C PHE A 90 3.18 6.62 -11.43
N TRP A 91 3.88 5.58 -10.99
CA TRP A 91 5.19 5.72 -10.34
C TRP A 91 6.34 5.97 -11.30
N ILE A 92 6.34 5.41 -12.50
CA ILE A 92 7.46 5.54 -13.46
C ILE A 92 7.32 6.80 -14.31
N ILE A 93 6.10 7.23 -14.63
CA ILE A 93 5.86 8.35 -15.54
C ILE A 93 5.37 9.57 -14.76
N PHE A 94 4.25 9.45 -14.05
CA PHE A 94 3.59 10.61 -13.45
C PHE A 94 4.40 11.21 -12.30
N VAL A 95 4.86 10.39 -11.34
CA VAL A 95 5.58 10.87 -10.15
C VAL A 95 6.90 11.58 -10.50
N PRO A 96 7.77 11.07 -11.40
CA PRO A 96 9.00 11.77 -11.77
C PRO A 96 8.75 13.11 -12.47
N ILE A 97 7.74 13.18 -13.34
CA ILE A 97 7.30 14.44 -13.96
C ILE A 97 6.83 15.41 -12.89
N TRP A 98 5.99 14.95 -11.97
CA TRP A 98 5.48 15.78 -10.89
C TRP A 98 6.61 16.31 -10.00
N LEU A 99 7.56 15.47 -9.59
CA LEU A 99 8.72 15.88 -8.80
C LEU A 99 9.67 16.81 -9.56
N ARG A 100 9.77 16.71 -10.89
CA ARG A 100 10.59 17.62 -11.69
C ARG A 100 10.00 19.02 -11.76
N PHE A 101 8.67 19.14 -11.89
CA PHE A 101 8.00 20.42 -12.08
C PHE A 101 7.35 20.98 -10.81
N GLN A 102 7.28 20.22 -9.73
CA GLN A 102 6.82 20.64 -8.40
C GLN A 102 5.42 21.29 -8.41
N PHE A 103 4.50 20.76 -9.24
CA PHE A 103 3.13 21.28 -9.30
C PHE A 103 2.41 21.15 -7.95
N VAL A 104 1.73 22.21 -7.51
CA VAL A 104 0.97 22.16 -6.25
C VAL A 104 -0.46 21.73 -6.52
N ILE A 105 -0.83 20.54 -6.05
CA ILE A 105 -2.20 20.01 -6.18
C ILE A 105 -2.97 20.37 -4.91
N ARG A 106 -3.87 21.36 -5.01
CA ARG A 106 -4.68 21.85 -3.88
C ARG A 106 -6.06 21.21 -3.78
N HIS A 107 -6.56 20.68 -4.88
CA HIS A 107 -7.93 20.17 -4.92
C HIS A 107 -8.01 18.79 -4.26
N LYS A 108 -8.83 18.67 -3.22
CA LYS A 108 -8.98 17.45 -2.42
C LYS A 108 -9.34 16.22 -3.24
N ALA A 109 -10.18 16.36 -4.27
CA ALA A 109 -10.53 15.23 -5.13
C ALA A 109 -9.33 14.69 -5.92
N TRP A 110 -8.41 15.56 -6.37
CA TRP A 110 -7.19 15.11 -7.04
C TRP A 110 -6.25 14.41 -6.06
N LEU A 111 -6.13 14.92 -4.83
CA LEU A 111 -5.39 14.23 -3.77
C LEU A 111 -5.98 12.86 -3.43
N ALA A 112 -7.30 12.69 -3.43
CA ALA A 112 -7.95 11.38 -3.27
C ALA A 112 -7.57 10.42 -4.40
N VAL A 113 -7.61 10.88 -5.66
CA VAL A 113 -7.25 10.05 -6.82
C VAL A 113 -5.78 9.62 -6.75
N LEU A 114 -4.88 10.53 -6.37
CA LEU A 114 -3.47 10.19 -6.19
C LEU A 114 -3.26 9.13 -5.11
N GLY A 115 -3.98 9.22 -3.99
CA GLY A 115 -3.90 8.23 -2.94
C GLY A 115 -4.43 6.87 -3.35
N LEU A 116 -5.47 6.82 -4.21
CA LEU A 116 -5.93 5.56 -4.81
C LEU A 116 -4.81 4.90 -5.62
N PHE A 117 -4.15 5.63 -6.53
CA PHE A 117 -3.05 5.07 -7.34
C PHE A 117 -1.81 4.71 -6.52
N ALA A 118 -1.56 5.42 -5.42
CA ALA A 118 -0.43 5.13 -4.54
C ALA A 118 -0.67 3.91 -3.65
N ILE A 119 -1.87 3.76 -3.09
CA ILE A 119 -2.15 2.82 -1.99
C ILE A 119 -2.88 1.57 -2.47
N LEU A 120 -3.89 1.70 -3.32
CA LEU A 120 -4.74 0.57 -3.72
C LEU A 120 -3.95 -0.59 -4.37
N PRO A 121 -2.95 -0.34 -5.24
CA PRO A 121 -2.13 -1.40 -5.83
C PRO A 121 -1.35 -2.23 -4.81
N VAL A 122 -1.08 -1.69 -3.61
CA VAL A 122 -0.37 -2.40 -2.55
C VAL A 122 -1.17 -3.62 -2.10
N TRP A 123 -2.49 -3.51 -1.96
CA TRP A 123 -3.34 -4.66 -1.58
C TRP A 123 -3.23 -5.78 -2.62
N PHE A 124 -3.41 -5.43 -3.91
CA PHE A 124 -3.32 -6.37 -5.03
C PHE A 124 -1.96 -7.06 -5.08
N ALA A 125 -0.87 -6.29 -5.05
CA ALA A 125 0.48 -6.82 -5.13
C ALA A 125 0.79 -7.74 -3.94
N MET A 126 0.49 -7.32 -2.71
CA MET A 126 0.76 -8.09 -1.49
C MET A 126 -0.04 -9.40 -1.43
N VAL A 127 -1.30 -9.37 -1.84
CA VAL A 127 -2.16 -10.56 -1.86
C VAL A 127 -1.68 -11.54 -2.93
N THR A 128 -1.46 -11.06 -4.15
CA THR A 128 -1.07 -11.93 -5.26
C THR A 128 0.33 -12.50 -5.10
N LEU A 129 1.30 -11.70 -4.66
CA LEU A 129 2.66 -12.19 -4.43
C LEU A 129 2.70 -13.19 -3.28
N HIS A 130 1.88 -13.01 -2.23
CA HIS A 130 1.80 -13.99 -1.14
C HIS A 130 1.27 -15.34 -1.62
N GLN A 131 0.27 -15.34 -2.51
CA GLN A 131 -0.26 -16.55 -3.14
C GLN A 131 0.76 -17.21 -4.09
N ILE A 132 1.53 -16.43 -4.85
CA ILE A 132 2.56 -16.94 -5.76
C ILE A 132 3.75 -17.53 -4.99
N SER A 133 4.32 -16.75 -4.08
CA SER A 133 5.47 -17.14 -3.28
C SER A 133 5.71 -16.15 -2.14
N GLN A 134 5.55 -16.62 -0.91
CA GLN A 134 5.89 -15.85 0.30
C GLN A 134 7.37 -15.44 0.31
N LEU A 135 8.26 -16.30 -0.21
CA LEU A 135 9.69 -16.00 -0.30
C LEU A 135 9.96 -14.86 -1.28
N LEU A 136 9.31 -14.87 -2.45
CA LEU A 136 9.44 -13.77 -3.42
C LEU A 136 8.96 -12.45 -2.83
N LEU A 137 7.80 -12.46 -2.15
CA LEU A 137 7.28 -11.29 -1.46
C LEU A 137 8.27 -10.77 -0.40
N LEU A 138 8.84 -11.67 0.41
CA LEU A 138 9.83 -11.30 1.42
C LEU A 138 11.09 -10.70 0.79
N ILE A 139 11.61 -11.27 -0.30
CA ILE A 139 12.77 -10.75 -1.02
C ILE A 139 12.49 -9.34 -1.56
N LEU A 140 11.33 -9.12 -2.16
CA LEU A 140 10.94 -7.82 -2.69
C LEU A 140 10.83 -6.77 -1.57
N LEU A 141 10.16 -7.10 -0.46
CA LEU A 141 10.03 -6.20 0.68
C LEU A 141 11.39 -5.93 1.35
N ALA A 142 12.23 -6.96 1.49
CA ALA A 142 13.60 -6.78 1.99
C ALA A 142 14.41 -5.84 1.10
N GLY A 143 14.28 -5.94 -0.23
CA GLY A 143 14.89 -5.02 -1.16
C GLY A 143 14.46 -3.57 -0.92
N VAL A 144 13.16 -3.33 -0.73
CA VAL A 144 12.61 -1.99 -0.40
C VAL A 144 13.13 -1.50 0.95
N TRP A 145 13.12 -2.34 1.98
CA TRP A 145 13.62 -1.97 3.31
C TRP A 145 15.12 -1.62 3.31
N ILE A 146 15.94 -2.40 2.58
CA ILE A 146 17.37 -2.13 2.43
C ILE A 146 17.58 -0.81 1.70
N ALA A 147 16.81 -0.55 0.62
CA ALA A 147 16.89 0.70 -0.12
C ALA A 147 16.53 1.92 0.76
N ASP A 148 15.49 1.82 1.58
CA ASP A 148 15.08 2.88 2.51
C ASP A 148 16.14 3.16 3.58
N ILE A 149 16.72 2.12 4.19
CA ILE A 149 17.83 2.25 5.15
C ILE A 149 19.06 2.86 4.48
N ALA A 150 19.41 2.44 3.27
CA ALA A 150 20.54 2.97 2.53
C ALA A 150 20.36 4.45 2.21
N ALA A 151 19.15 4.87 1.79
CA ALA A 151 18.83 6.27 1.54
C ALA A 151 19.01 7.13 2.81
N TYR A 152 18.57 6.63 3.97
CA TYR A 152 18.74 7.33 5.25
C TYR A 152 20.20 7.45 5.72
N LEU A 153 21.08 6.52 5.34
CA LEU A 153 22.49 6.53 5.75
C LEU A 153 23.38 7.36 4.82
N VAL A 154 23.04 7.46 3.53
CA VAL A 154 23.86 8.14 2.51
C VAL A 154 23.37 9.57 2.26
N GLY A 155 22.11 9.89 2.56
CA GLY A 155 21.48 11.20 2.33
C GLY A 155 20.99 11.87 3.60
#